data_AF-A0A371H5U3-F1
#
_entry.id   AF-A0A371H5U3-F1
#
_cell.length_a   1.000
_cell.length_b   1.000
_cell.length_c   1.000
_cell.angle_alpha   90.00
_cell.angle_beta   90.00
_cell.angle_gamma   90.00
#
_symmetry.space_group_name_H-M   'P 1'
#
loop_
_entity.id
_entity.type
_entity.pdbx_description
1 polymer ?
#
loop_
_entity_poly.entity_id
_entity_poly.type
_entity_poly.pdbx_seq_one_letter_code
_entity_poly.pdbx_strand_id
1 'polypeptide(L)'
;GGKIRSKIGAELSGADGVIIEEGTAGEGGKEAAQSGMRKSLFCLSPAGDTPSSARLFDAIVSGCIPVIISDELELPFEGILDYRKIALFISSNDAVKPGWILKYLKGITPAHIKEMQQNLAKYSRHFLYSSPAQPLGPEDLVWKMMAGKVVNIKLHTRRSQRVVEGSRSQCTCECRPGNITNTASIIS
;
A
#
# COMPACT_ATOMS: atom_id res chain seq x y z
N GLY A 1 2.86 3.60 -11.00
CA GLY A 1 1.76 2.59 -11.05
C GLY A 1 0.63 2.82 -12.08
N GLY A 2 0.60 3.91 -12.86
CA GLY A 2 -0.57 4.26 -13.69
C GLY A 2 -0.95 3.26 -14.81
N LYS A 3 0.03 2.62 -15.46
CA LYS A 3 -0.23 1.69 -16.59
C LYS A 3 -0.96 0.40 -16.19
N ILE A 4 -0.76 -0.08 -14.96
CA ILE A 4 -1.43 -1.29 -14.46
C ILE A 4 -2.89 -0.95 -14.12
N ARG A 5 -3.13 0.22 -13.51
CA ARG A 5 -4.47 0.69 -13.15
C ARG A 5 -5.37 0.84 -14.37
N SER A 6 -4.88 1.42 -15.46
CA SER A 6 -5.66 1.58 -16.69
C SER A 6 -6.00 0.24 -17.34
N LYS A 7 -5.06 -0.71 -17.37
CA LYS A 7 -5.30 -2.06 -17.90
C LYS A 7 -6.35 -2.82 -17.09
N ILE A 8 -6.20 -2.83 -15.77
CA ILE A 8 -7.15 -3.50 -14.87
C ILE A 8 -8.54 -2.85 -14.97
N GLY A 9 -8.60 -1.51 -15.00
CA GLY A 9 -9.86 -0.79 -15.17
C GLY A 9 -10.57 -1.15 -16.47
N ALA A 10 -9.82 -1.25 -17.58
CA ALA A 10 -10.37 -1.65 -18.88
C ALA A 10 -10.85 -3.11 -18.89
N GLU A 11 -10.11 -4.02 -18.24
CA GLU A 11 -10.45 -5.44 -18.18
C GLU A 11 -11.68 -5.73 -17.32
N LEU A 12 -11.81 -5.00 -16.21
CA LEU A 12 -12.91 -5.19 -15.26
C LEU A 12 -14.17 -4.38 -15.63
N SER A 13 -14.06 -3.45 -16.57
CA SER A 13 -15.20 -2.66 -17.04
C SER A 13 -16.25 -3.55 -17.70
N GLY A 14 -17.49 -3.49 -17.20
CA GLY A 14 -18.62 -4.27 -17.72
C GLY A 14 -18.64 -5.74 -17.28
N ALA A 15 -17.75 -6.17 -16.38
CA ALA A 15 -17.78 -7.51 -15.83
C ALA A 15 -18.90 -7.67 -14.78
N ASP A 16 -19.57 -8.82 -14.79
CA ASP A 16 -20.63 -9.14 -13.84
C ASP A 16 -20.11 -9.20 -12.39
N GLY A 17 -20.75 -8.44 -11.50
CA GLY A 17 -20.39 -8.29 -10.09
C GLY A 17 -19.27 -7.29 -9.81
N VAL A 18 -18.84 -6.50 -10.79
CA VAL A 18 -17.83 -5.45 -10.62
C VAL A 18 -18.50 -4.07 -10.64
N ILE A 19 -18.18 -3.25 -9.63
CA ILE A 19 -18.59 -1.85 -9.56
C ILE A 19 -17.34 -0.99 -9.70
N ILE A 20 -17.30 -0.17 -10.73
CA ILE A 20 -16.24 0.83 -10.95
C ILE A 20 -16.89 2.20 -10.92
N GLU A 21 -16.54 3.00 -9.93
CA GLU A 21 -16.98 4.38 -9.80
C GLU A 21 -15.77 5.32 -9.88
N GLU A 22 -15.91 6.40 -10.65
CA GLU A 22 -14.90 7.45 -10.70
C GLU A 22 -14.97 8.31 -9.43
N GLY A 23 -13.83 8.48 -8.78
CA GLY A 23 -13.75 9.25 -7.53
C GLY A 23 -13.85 10.75 -7.81
N THR A 24 -14.69 11.44 -7.03
CA THR A 24 -14.74 12.91 -7.01
C THR A 24 -13.97 13.45 -5.80
N ALA A 25 -13.33 14.61 -5.96
CA ALA A 25 -12.68 15.29 -4.84
C ALA A 25 -13.73 15.95 -3.93
N GLY A 26 -13.46 15.98 -2.62
CA GLY A 26 -14.33 16.59 -1.62
C GLY A 26 -15.03 15.57 -0.72
N GLU A 27 -15.84 16.06 0.21
CA GLU A 27 -16.43 15.23 1.27
C GLU A 27 -17.45 14.23 0.72
N GLY A 28 -18.33 14.67 -0.19
CA GLY A 28 -19.32 13.78 -0.83
C GLY A 28 -18.68 12.64 -1.62
N GLY A 29 -17.51 12.86 -2.25
CA GLY A 29 -16.77 11.81 -2.93
C GLY A 29 -16.17 10.77 -1.98
N LYS A 30 -15.70 11.20 -0.80
CA LYS A 30 -15.23 10.29 0.25
C LYS A 30 -16.38 9.45 0.81
N GLU A 31 -17.51 10.07 1.10
CA GLU A 31 -18.70 9.38 1.63
C GLU A 31 -19.23 8.34 0.63
N ALA A 32 -19.31 8.70 -0.65
CA ALA A 32 -19.70 7.79 -1.72
C ALA A 32 -18.73 6.60 -1.81
N ALA A 33 -17.43 6.86 -1.81
CA ALA A 33 -16.40 5.82 -1.84
C ALA A 33 -16.51 4.89 -0.61
N GLN A 34 -16.66 5.43 0.60
CA GLN A 34 -16.85 4.63 1.81
C GLN A 34 -18.13 3.79 1.75
N SER A 35 -19.24 4.35 1.28
CA SER A 35 -20.51 3.64 1.10
C SER A 35 -20.38 2.49 0.10
N GLY A 36 -19.71 2.73 -1.03
CA GLY A 36 -19.41 1.71 -2.03
C GLY A 36 -18.52 0.59 -1.48
N MET A 37 -17.47 0.95 -0.73
CA MET A 37 -16.59 -0.03 -0.07
C MET A 37 -17.34 -0.90 0.94
N ARG A 38 -18.22 -0.31 1.77
CA ARG A 38 -19.03 -1.07 2.76
C ARG A 38 -19.98 -2.08 2.14
N LYS A 39 -20.43 -1.85 0.90
CA LYS A 39 -21.32 -2.74 0.14
C LYS A 39 -20.55 -3.80 -0.67
N SER A 40 -19.23 -3.67 -0.76
CA SER A 40 -18.37 -4.51 -1.58
C SER A 40 -17.69 -5.60 -0.73
N LEU A 41 -17.52 -6.80 -1.29
CA LEU A 41 -16.76 -7.87 -0.64
C LEU A 41 -15.26 -7.63 -0.74
N PHE A 42 -14.80 -7.22 -1.93
CA PHE A 42 -13.40 -7.07 -2.28
C PHE A 42 -13.13 -5.66 -2.80
N CYS A 43 -12.03 -5.06 -2.35
CA CYS A 43 -11.59 -3.73 -2.77
C CYS A 43 -10.20 -3.82 -3.40
N LEU A 44 -10.13 -3.57 -4.70
CA LEU A 44 -8.86 -3.58 -5.43
C LEU A 44 -7.97 -2.41 -5.02
N SER A 45 -6.75 -2.74 -4.61
CA SER A 45 -5.70 -1.79 -4.20
C SER A 45 -4.43 -2.04 -5.01
N PRO A 46 -4.40 -1.62 -6.30
CA PRO A 46 -3.19 -1.69 -7.11
C PRO A 46 -2.16 -0.66 -6.66
N ALA A 47 -0.90 -1.09 -6.55
CA ALA A 47 0.22 -0.25 -6.14
C ALA A 47 0.24 1.09 -6.89
N GLY A 48 0.27 2.18 -6.10
CA GLY A 48 0.45 3.54 -6.59
C GLY A 48 1.92 3.94 -6.59
N ASP A 49 2.18 5.23 -6.76
CA ASP A 49 3.53 5.78 -6.62
C ASP A 49 3.92 6.02 -5.14
N THR A 50 2.94 5.90 -4.23
CA THR A 50 3.15 5.92 -2.77
C THR A 50 2.67 4.60 -2.15
N PRO A 51 3.45 4.00 -1.21
CA PRO A 51 3.06 2.77 -0.53
C PRO A 51 1.91 3.00 0.45
N SER A 52 1.77 4.22 0.97
CA SER A 52 0.76 4.65 1.94
C SER A 52 -0.51 5.20 1.27
N SER A 53 -1.13 4.42 0.38
CA SER A 53 -2.41 4.82 -0.23
C SER A 53 -3.55 4.81 0.81
N ALA A 54 -4.34 5.88 0.85
CA ALA A 54 -5.55 5.96 1.70
C ALA A 54 -6.51 4.78 1.45
N ARG A 55 -6.56 4.28 0.20
CA ARG A 55 -7.43 3.19 -0.26
C ARG A 55 -7.32 1.92 0.59
N LEU A 56 -6.10 1.56 1.02
CA LEU A 56 -5.89 0.37 1.86
C LEU A 56 -6.56 0.56 3.23
N PHE A 57 -6.34 1.70 3.86
CA PHE A 57 -6.91 2.00 5.17
C PHE A 57 -8.44 2.14 5.10
N ASP A 58 -8.95 2.85 4.08
CA ASP A 58 -10.38 3.02 3.88
C ASP A 58 -11.09 1.68 3.63
N ALA A 59 -10.48 0.77 2.86
CA ALA A 59 -11.01 -0.57 2.65
C ALA A 59 -11.07 -1.36 3.96
N ILE A 60 -9.98 -1.35 4.75
CA ILE A 60 -9.91 -2.06 6.03
C ILE A 60 -10.97 -1.53 7.01
N VAL A 61 -11.07 -0.21 7.17
CA VAL A 61 -12.03 0.43 8.08
C VAL A 61 -13.48 0.25 7.60
N SER A 62 -13.69 0.16 6.28
CA SER A 62 -15.01 -0.12 5.69
C SER A 62 -15.40 -1.60 5.73
N GLY A 63 -14.50 -2.49 6.16
CA GLY A 63 -14.75 -3.94 6.20
C GLY A 63 -14.69 -4.63 4.83
N CYS A 64 -14.16 -3.95 3.82
CA CYS A 64 -13.95 -4.47 2.48
C CYS A 64 -12.60 -5.17 2.40
N ILE A 65 -12.55 -6.44 1.94
CA ILE A 65 -11.31 -7.21 1.88
C ILE A 65 -10.35 -6.57 0.85
N PRO A 66 -9.19 -6.03 1.26
CA PRO A 66 -8.25 -5.44 0.32
C PRO A 66 -7.63 -6.52 -0.57
N VAL A 67 -7.66 -6.28 -1.88
CA VAL A 67 -6.97 -7.08 -2.89
C VAL A 67 -5.79 -6.27 -3.39
N ILE A 68 -4.62 -6.54 -2.81
CA ILE A 68 -3.39 -5.81 -3.03
C ILE A 68 -2.71 -6.38 -4.28
N ILE A 69 -2.49 -5.51 -5.26
CA ILE A 69 -1.79 -5.87 -6.50
C ILE A 69 -0.44 -5.18 -6.50
N SER A 70 0.59 -5.91 -6.07
CA SER A 70 1.97 -5.44 -5.99
C SER A 70 2.91 -6.62 -5.72
N ASP A 71 4.13 -6.54 -6.25
CA ASP A 71 5.20 -7.49 -5.97
C ASP A 71 6.11 -7.04 -4.80
N GLU A 72 6.19 -5.73 -4.54
CA GLU A 72 7.14 -5.12 -3.59
C GLU A 72 6.50 -4.06 -2.67
N LEU A 73 5.20 -4.18 -2.35
CA LEU A 73 4.55 -3.19 -1.47
C LEU A 73 4.93 -3.43 -0.01
N GLU A 74 5.66 -2.49 0.59
CA GLU A 74 5.83 -2.43 2.05
C GLU A 74 4.52 -2.04 2.73
N LEU A 75 4.09 -2.82 3.72
CA LEU A 75 2.83 -2.60 4.41
C LEU A 75 3.01 -1.84 5.72
N PRO A 76 2.03 -1.02 6.12
CA PRO A 76 2.09 -0.34 7.40
C PRO A 76 2.06 -1.37 8.53
N PHE A 77 3.00 -1.26 9.47
CA PHE A 77 3.13 -2.19 10.60
C PHE A 77 3.39 -3.65 10.20
N GLU A 78 3.98 -3.86 9.02
CA GLU A 78 4.47 -5.17 8.58
C GLU A 78 5.44 -5.77 9.60
N GLY A 79 5.29 -7.07 9.86
CA GLY A 79 6.01 -7.79 10.92
C GLY A 79 5.34 -7.73 12.30
N ILE A 80 4.43 -6.78 12.54
CA ILE A 80 3.58 -6.75 13.74
C ILE A 80 2.18 -7.26 13.41
N LEU A 81 1.60 -6.79 12.29
CA LEU A 81 0.29 -7.21 11.82
C LEU A 81 0.41 -8.26 10.71
N ASP A 82 -0.38 -9.33 10.81
CA ASP A 82 -0.42 -10.39 9.79
C ASP A 82 -1.48 -10.09 8.73
N TYR A 83 -1.08 -9.40 7.66
CA TYR A 83 -1.97 -9.01 6.57
C TYR A 83 -2.59 -10.19 5.82
N ARG A 84 -2.00 -11.38 5.86
CA ARG A 84 -2.54 -12.58 5.21
C ARG A 84 -3.92 -12.97 5.76
N LYS A 85 -4.28 -12.48 6.96
CA LYS A 85 -5.57 -12.72 7.60
C LYS A 85 -6.67 -11.76 7.16
N ILE A 86 -6.30 -10.64 6.54
CA ILE A 86 -7.22 -9.53 6.24
C ILE A 86 -7.17 -9.07 4.79
N ALA A 87 -6.14 -9.41 4.02
CA ALA A 87 -5.92 -8.99 2.65
C ALA A 87 -5.48 -10.15 1.75
N LEU A 88 -5.77 -10.01 0.46
CA LEU A 88 -5.33 -10.91 -0.61
C LEU A 88 -4.21 -10.24 -1.40
N PHE A 89 -3.20 -11.00 -1.79
CA PHE A 89 -2.05 -10.52 -2.55
C PHE A 89 -2.04 -11.16 -3.93
N ILE A 90 -1.95 -10.33 -4.97
CA ILE A 90 -1.86 -10.76 -6.36
C ILE A 90 -0.62 -10.12 -6.97
N SER A 91 0.18 -10.92 -7.67
CA SER A 91 1.35 -10.43 -8.40
C SER A 91 0.91 -9.49 -9.53
N SER A 92 1.74 -8.50 -9.87
CA SER A 92 1.39 -7.59 -10.98
C SER A 92 1.26 -8.35 -12.31
N ASN A 93 2.04 -9.43 -12.46
CA ASN A 93 2.06 -10.28 -13.64
C ASN A 93 0.79 -11.13 -13.80
N ASP A 94 0.18 -11.59 -12.71
CA ASP A 94 -1.08 -12.33 -12.76
C ASP A 94 -2.28 -11.38 -12.93
N ALA A 95 -2.22 -10.20 -12.32
CA ALA A 95 -3.28 -9.20 -12.39
C ALA A 95 -3.52 -8.64 -13.80
N VAL A 96 -2.54 -8.70 -14.71
CA VAL A 96 -2.69 -8.26 -16.11
C VAL A 96 -3.18 -9.37 -17.05
N LYS A 97 -3.37 -10.60 -16.56
CA LYS A 97 -3.86 -11.73 -17.35
C LYS A 97 -5.39 -11.65 -17.45
N PRO A 98 -5.97 -11.69 -18.66
CA PRO A 98 -7.41 -11.53 -18.86
C PRO A 98 -8.23 -12.54 -18.06
N GLY A 99 -9.19 -12.05 -17.28
CA GLY A 99 -10.12 -12.83 -16.47
C GLY A 99 -9.50 -13.51 -15.25
N TRP A 100 -8.19 -13.35 -15.02
CA TRP A 100 -7.50 -14.05 -13.92
C TRP A 100 -7.99 -13.57 -12.55
N ILE A 101 -8.10 -12.25 -12.36
CA ILE A 101 -8.56 -11.64 -11.10
C ILE A 101 -9.96 -12.14 -10.75
N LEU A 102 -10.89 -12.08 -11.71
CA LEU A 102 -12.28 -12.50 -11.49
C LEU A 102 -12.38 -14.00 -11.21
N LYS A 103 -11.63 -14.82 -11.94
CA LYS A 103 -11.57 -16.27 -11.70
C LYS A 103 -11.03 -16.58 -10.31
N TYR A 104 -9.98 -15.90 -9.89
CA TYR A 104 -9.39 -16.05 -8.56
C TYR A 104 -10.39 -15.65 -7.47
N LEU A 105 -10.97 -14.45 -7.54
CA LEU A 105 -11.88 -13.95 -6.51
C LEU A 105 -13.19 -14.76 -6.43
N LYS A 106 -13.76 -15.19 -7.57
CA LYS A 106 -14.95 -16.06 -7.59
C LYS A 106 -14.65 -17.48 -7.09
N GLY A 107 -13.38 -17.90 -7.09
CA GLY A 107 -12.94 -19.20 -6.57
C GLY A 107 -12.78 -19.24 -5.05
N ILE A 108 -12.87 -18.10 -4.37
CA ILE A 108 -12.70 -18.03 -2.91
C ILE A 108 -13.96 -18.55 -2.21
N THR A 109 -13.77 -19.43 -1.24
CA THR A 109 -14.91 -20.00 -0.50
C THR A 109 -15.59 -18.94 0.36
N PRO A 110 -16.94 -18.96 0.47
CA PRO A 110 -17.66 -18.03 1.34
C PRO A 110 -17.23 -18.10 2.82
N ALA A 111 -16.79 -19.29 3.27
CA ALA A 111 -16.25 -19.48 4.61
C ALA A 111 -14.98 -18.67 4.85
N HIS A 112 -14.06 -18.67 3.87
CA HIS A 112 -12.82 -17.89 3.96
C HIS A 112 -13.10 -16.38 3.90
N ILE A 113 -14.02 -15.93 3.04
CA ILE A 113 -14.45 -14.53 3.00
C ILE A 113 -14.99 -14.07 4.36
N LYS A 114 -15.85 -14.88 4.97
CA LYS A 114 -16.43 -14.59 6.29
C LYS A 114 -15.36 -14.51 7.38
N GLU A 115 -14.38 -15.41 7.34
CA GLU A 115 -13.23 -15.38 8.27
C GLU A 115 -12.43 -14.08 8.13
N MET A 116 -12.09 -13.69 6.89
CA MET A 116 -11.36 -12.45 6.63
C MET A 116 -12.15 -11.22 7.09
N GLN A 117 -13.46 -11.17 6.86
CA GLN A 117 -14.33 -10.08 7.35
C GLN A 117 -14.37 -10.00 8.88
N GLN A 118 -14.41 -11.14 9.58
CA GLN A 118 -14.32 -11.17 11.04
C GLN A 118 -12.95 -10.68 11.54
N ASN A 119 -11.88 -10.99 10.81
CA ASN A 119 -10.54 -10.48 11.13
C ASN A 119 -10.43 -8.97 10.87
N LEU A 120 -11.02 -8.46 9.78
CA LEU A 120 -11.07 -7.02 9.49
C LEU A 120 -11.71 -6.23 10.63
N ALA A 121 -12.82 -6.71 11.19
CA ALA A 121 -13.47 -6.08 12.34
C ALA A 121 -12.55 -5.98 13.58
N LYS A 122 -11.65 -6.96 13.77
CA LYS A 122 -10.66 -6.95 14.87
C LYS A 122 -9.45 -6.07 14.57
N TYR A 123 -9.05 -6.02 13.29
CA TYR A 123 -7.86 -5.30 12.83
C TYR A 123 -8.12 -3.80 12.63
N SER A 124 -9.36 -3.39 12.34
CA SER A 124 -9.73 -2.00 12.08
C SER A 124 -9.24 -1.03 13.16
N ARG A 125 -9.28 -1.43 14.43
CA ARG A 125 -8.79 -0.63 15.57
C ARG A 125 -7.31 -0.24 15.47
N HIS A 126 -6.49 -1.02 14.76
CA HIS A 126 -5.07 -0.75 14.57
C HIS A 126 -4.80 0.42 13.60
N PHE A 127 -5.83 0.85 12.88
CA PHE A 127 -5.74 1.89 11.85
C PHE A 127 -6.58 3.14 12.19
N LEU A 128 -7.26 3.14 13.33
CA LEU A 128 -8.10 4.26 13.79
C LEU A 128 -7.38 5.06 14.87
N TYR A 129 -7.08 6.32 14.56
CA TYR A 129 -6.47 7.24 15.52
C TYR A 129 -7.42 7.53 16.68
N SER A 130 -6.87 7.66 17.88
CA SER A 130 -7.62 7.87 19.12
C SER A 130 -6.88 8.80 20.07
N SER A 131 -7.64 9.58 20.83
CA SER A 131 -7.13 10.39 21.93
C SER A 131 -7.95 10.09 23.18
N PRO A 132 -7.36 9.45 24.22
CA PRO A 132 -5.95 9.07 24.36
C PRO A 132 -5.56 7.88 23.47
N ALA A 133 -4.26 7.76 23.17
CA ALA A 133 -3.71 6.64 22.39
C ALA A 133 -3.99 5.30 23.08
N GLN A 134 -4.46 4.32 22.32
CA GLN A 134 -4.78 2.99 22.83
C GLN A 134 -3.66 1.97 22.60
N PRO A 135 -3.51 0.95 23.46
CA PRO A 135 -2.59 -0.16 23.23
C PRO A 135 -2.88 -0.86 21.90
N LEU A 136 -1.83 -1.05 21.10
CA LEU A 136 -1.93 -1.53 19.71
C LEU A 136 -2.77 -0.63 18.78
N GLY A 137 -3.06 0.62 19.16
CA GLY A 137 -3.57 1.63 18.24
C GLY A 137 -2.48 2.05 17.23
N PRO A 138 -2.83 2.82 16.19
CA PRO A 138 -1.86 3.28 15.20
C PRO A 138 -0.70 4.04 15.84
N GLU A 139 -0.94 4.85 16.87
CA GLU A 139 0.08 5.63 17.56
C GLU A 139 1.09 4.73 18.27
N ASP A 140 0.62 3.72 19.02
CA ASP A 140 1.47 2.74 19.71
C ASP A 140 2.25 1.88 18.71
N LEU A 141 1.62 1.46 17.60
CA LEU A 141 2.27 0.69 16.55
C LEU A 141 3.37 1.48 15.83
N VAL A 142 3.15 2.78 15.56
CA VAL A 142 4.20 3.67 15.03
C VAL A 142 5.39 3.70 15.99
N TRP A 143 5.16 3.91 17.29
CA TRP A 143 6.24 3.92 18.28
C TRP A 143 6.99 2.59 18.37
N LYS A 144 6.29 1.45 18.31
CA LYS A 144 6.91 0.12 18.27
C LYS A 144 7.79 -0.06 17.03
N MET A 145 7.30 0.34 15.87
CA MET A 145 8.08 0.29 14.62
C MET A 145 9.32 1.18 14.70
N MET A 146 9.18 2.40 15.21
CA MET A 146 10.32 3.32 15.40
C MET A 146 11.35 2.73 16.38
N ALA A 147 10.90 2.24 17.53
CA ALA A 147 11.78 1.63 18.54
C ALA A 147 12.59 0.46 17.96
N GLY A 148 11.96 -0.40 17.14
CA GLY A 148 12.64 -1.49 16.45
C GLY A 148 13.74 -1.04 15.47
N LYS A 149 13.52 0.07 14.75
CA LYS A 149 14.51 0.62 13.80
C LYS A 149 15.63 1.41 14.48
N VAL A 150 15.37 2.03 15.64
CA VAL A 150 16.36 2.87 16.37
C VAL A 150 17.64 2.11 16.71
N VAL A 151 17.55 0.82 17.07
CA VAL A 151 18.73 0.00 17.40
C VAL A 151 19.64 -0.15 16.19
N ASN A 152 19.07 -0.49 15.02
CA ASN A 152 19.82 -0.64 13.78
C ASN A 152 20.43 0.69 13.32
N ILE A 153 19.68 1.80 13.45
CA ILE A 153 20.19 3.14 13.14
C ILE A 153 21.39 3.47 14.02
N LYS A 154 21.28 3.29 15.35
CA LYS A 154 22.39 3.51 16.29
C LYS A 154 23.62 2.68 15.94
N LEU A 155 23.43 1.41 15.59
CA LEU A 155 24.52 0.52 15.18
C LEU A 155 25.18 0.99 13.88
N HIS A 156 24.40 1.35 12.87
CA HIS A 156 24.91 1.90 11.61
C HIS A 156 25.68 3.21 11.81
N THR A 157 25.18 4.12 12.65
CA THR A 157 25.87 5.36 13.01
C THR A 157 27.19 5.10 13.75
N ARG A 158 27.22 4.15 14.70
CA ARG A 158 28.47 3.79 15.38
C ARG A 158 29.49 3.16 14.41
N ARG A 159 29.02 2.33 13.47
CA ARG A 159 29.88 1.72 12.43
C ARG A 159 30.40 2.78 11.44
N SER A 160 29.62 3.81 11.12
CA SER A 160 30.07 4.89 10.24
C SER A 160 31.14 5.75 10.88
N GLN A 161 31.03 6.04 12.17
CA GLN A 161 32.00 6.83 12.94
C GLN A 161 33.38 6.17 13.11
N ARG A 162 33.52 4.86 12.82
CA ARG A 162 34.81 4.14 12.91
C ARG A 162 35.70 4.34 11.69
N VAL A 163 35.13 4.81 10.58
CA VAL A 163 35.86 4.94 9.33
C VAL A 163 36.62 6.26 9.31
N VAL A 164 37.86 6.23 8.83
CA VAL A 164 38.70 7.43 8.70
C VAL A 164 38.02 8.43 7.75
N GLU A 165 38.09 9.72 8.10
CA GLU A 165 37.54 10.80 7.30
C GLU A 165 38.14 10.76 5.87
N GLY A 166 37.27 10.76 4.84
CA GLY A 166 37.69 10.60 3.44
C GLY A 166 37.85 9.16 2.94
N SER A 167 37.84 8.13 3.80
CA SER A 167 37.95 6.72 3.37
C SER A 167 36.63 6.13 2.86
N ARG A 168 35.50 6.83 3.05
CA ARG A 168 34.21 6.43 2.45
C ARG A 168 34.02 7.15 1.13
N SER A 169 33.94 6.39 0.04
CA SER A 169 33.15 6.79 -1.12
C SER A 169 31.71 6.95 -0.61
N GLN A 170 31.26 8.19 -0.45
CA GLN A 170 29.92 8.49 0.01
C GLN A 170 28.95 7.91 -1.03
N CYS A 171 28.30 6.78 -0.73
CA CYS A 171 27.09 6.41 -1.46
C CYS A 171 25.99 7.35 -0.95
N THR A 172 26.01 8.60 -1.42
CA THR A 172 24.82 9.42 -1.43
C THR A 172 23.90 8.80 -2.46
N CYS A 173 22.65 8.52 -2.07
CA CYS A 173 21.58 8.38 -3.05
C CYS A 173 21.31 9.79 -3.61
N GLU A 174 22.27 10.34 -4.36
CA GLU A 174 22.05 11.54 -5.16
C GLU A 174 21.13 11.13 -6.30
N CYS A 175 19.86 11.51 -6.19
CA CYS A 175 18.99 11.62 -7.35
C CYS A 175 19.58 12.71 -8.25
N ARG A 176 20.51 12.35 -9.15
CA ARG A 176 21.00 13.26 -10.19
C ARG A 176 19.82 13.66 -11.07
N PRO A 177 19.48 14.96 -11.20
CA PRO A 177 18.63 15.40 -12.29
C PRO A 177 19.34 15.03 -13.61
N GLY A 178 18.60 14.45 -14.56
CA GLY A 178 19.14 14.05 -15.85
C GLY A 178 19.84 15.23 -16.55
N ASN A 179 21.00 14.96 -17.15
CA ASN A 179 21.82 15.94 -17.87
C ASN A 179 20.98 16.80 -18.81
N ILE A 180 20.89 18.10 -18.50
CA ILE A 180 20.53 19.11 -19.48
C ILE A 180 21.79 19.33 -20.32
N THR A 181 21.75 18.92 -21.59
CA THR A 181 22.79 19.23 -22.58
C THR A 181 22.79 20.73 -22.84
N ASN A 182 23.63 21.48 -22.14
CA ASN A 182 24.02 22.82 -22.58
C ASN A 182 25.14 22.66 -23.61
N THR A 183 24.78 22.81 -24.89
CA THR A 183 25.73 23.08 -25.96
C THR A 183 26.31 24.47 -25.76
N ALA A 184 27.48 24.55 -25.14
CA ALA A 184 28.34 25.72 -25.22
C ALA A 184 29.33 25.51 -26.39
N SER A 185 29.07 26.19 -27.51
CA SER A 185 30.05 26.33 -28.59
C SER A 185 31.10 27.37 -28.18
N ILE A 186 32.36 26.95 -28.18
CA ILE A 186 33.53 27.80 -27.97
C ILE A 186 33.90 28.47 -29.31
N ILE A 187 33.88 29.81 -29.30
CA ILE A 187 34.81 30.80 -29.90
C ILE A 187 35.50 30.45 -31.25
N SER A 188 35.29 31.33 -32.24
CA SER A 188 36.37 32.02 -32.99
C SER A 188 35.95 33.46 -33.23
#